data_AF-A0A4Q8TR98-F1
#
_entry.id   AF-A0A4Q8TR98-F1
#
_cell.length_a   1.000
_cell.length_b   1.000
_cell.length_c   1.000
_cell.angle_alpha   90.00
_cell.angle_beta   90.00
_cell.angle_gamma   90.00
#
_symmetry.space_group_name_H-M   'P 1'
#
loop_
_entity.id
_entity.type
_entity.pdbx_description
1 polymer ?
#
loop_
_entity_poly.entity_id
_entity_poly.type
_entity_poly.pdbx_seq_one_letter_code
_entity_poly.pdbx_strand_id
1 'polypeptide(L)'
;MLKYKLQEEKEHLTSAQIAKSVKTNPAYIRQLMAALKNASLISNIQGQANACLTKPADEITMLDIYRAVEGEKPLLHLDIDTNPECGVY
;
A
#
# COMPACT_ATOMS: atom_id res chain seq x y z
N MET A 1 -12.95 -18.57 37.91
CA MET A 1 -13.56 -18.40 36.57
C MET A 1 -13.07 -17.10 35.99
N LEU A 2 -12.01 -17.20 35.20
CA LEU A 2 -11.28 -16.10 34.58
C LEU A 2 -12.16 -15.55 33.46
N LYS A 3 -12.63 -14.30 33.58
CA LYS A 3 -13.33 -13.61 32.48
C LYS A 3 -12.32 -13.50 31.33
N TYR A 4 -12.58 -14.28 30.28
CA TYR A 4 -11.75 -14.37 29.09
C TYR A 4 -11.56 -12.97 28.49
N LYS A 5 -10.29 -12.66 28.19
CA LYS A 5 -9.80 -11.48 27.50
C LYS A 5 -10.70 -11.13 26.29
N LEU A 6 -11.60 -10.19 26.46
CA LEU A 6 -12.25 -9.45 25.37
C LEU A 6 -11.47 -8.15 25.16
N GLN A 7 -10.26 -8.29 24.67
CA GLN A 7 -9.54 -7.25 23.95
C GLN A 7 -8.61 -8.04 23.06
N GLU A 8 -8.95 -8.14 21.77
CA GLU A 8 -7.95 -8.43 20.76
C GLU A 8 -6.85 -7.39 20.97
N GLU A 9 -5.72 -7.80 21.54
CA GLU A 9 -4.49 -7.02 21.47
C GLU A 9 -4.24 -6.84 19.97
N LYS A 10 -4.59 -5.67 19.43
CA LYS A 10 -4.24 -5.28 18.06
C LYS A 10 -2.72 -5.33 18.00
N GLU A 11 -2.22 -6.49 17.61
CA GLU A 11 -0.80 -6.76 17.52
C GLU A 11 -0.18 -5.68 16.64
N HIS A 12 0.89 -5.06 17.15
CA HIS A 12 1.52 -3.96 16.44
C HIS A 12 1.94 -4.42 15.06
N LEU A 13 1.39 -3.84 13.98
CA LEU A 13 1.67 -4.27 12.62
C LEU A 13 2.93 -3.57 12.10
N THR A 14 4.09 -4.14 12.42
CA THR A 14 5.37 -3.60 11.97
C THR A 14 5.64 -3.92 10.49
N SER A 15 6.50 -3.11 9.85
CA SER A 15 6.98 -3.41 8.49
C SER A 15 7.66 -4.78 8.38
N ALA A 16 8.23 -5.30 9.49
CA ALA A 16 8.86 -6.62 9.52
C ALA A 16 7.85 -7.76 9.45
N GLN A 17 6.72 -7.65 10.17
CA GLN A 17 5.63 -8.63 10.09
C GLN A 17 4.98 -8.64 8.70
N ILE A 18 4.71 -7.46 8.14
CA ILE A 18 4.16 -7.35 6.77
C ILE A 18 5.13 -7.99 5.76
N ALA A 19 6.42 -7.63 5.84
CA ALA A 19 7.43 -8.14 4.91
C ALA A 19 7.58 -9.65 4.97
N LYS A 20 7.55 -10.24 6.18
CA LYS A 20 7.56 -11.70 6.37
C LYS A 20 6.33 -12.37 5.72
N SER A 21 5.15 -11.77 5.87
CA SER A 21 3.90 -12.29 5.31
C SER A 21 3.92 -12.33 3.78
N VAL A 22 4.34 -11.22 3.14
CA VAL A 22 4.37 -11.10 1.68
C VAL A 22 5.71 -11.49 1.05
N LYS A 23 6.60 -12.14 1.83
CA LYS A 23 7.93 -12.62 1.42
C LYS A 23 8.76 -11.56 0.69
N THR A 24 8.90 -10.39 1.29
CA THR A 24 9.73 -9.28 0.78
C THR A 24 10.65 -8.69 1.86
N ASN A 25 11.33 -7.60 1.56
CA ASN A 25 12.19 -6.87 2.49
C ASN A 25 11.41 -5.79 3.26
N PRO A 26 11.57 -5.66 4.60
CA PRO A 26 11.01 -4.57 5.39
C PRO A 26 11.27 -3.15 4.86
N ALA A 27 12.41 -2.91 4.20
CA ALA A 27 12.75 -1.62 3.59
C ALA A 27 11.78 -1.26 2.46
N TYR A 28 11.43 -2.22 1.62
CA TYR A 28 10.47 -2.02 0.53
C TYR A 28 9.06 -1.77 1.07
N ILE A 29 8.66 -2.49 2.12
CA ILE A 29 7.39 -2.20 2.82
C ILE A 29 7.37 -0.78 3.38
N ARG A 30 8.47 -0.31 4.00
CA ARG A 30 8.55 1.07 4.49
C ARG A 30 8.42 2.10 3.36
N GLN A 31 8.98 1.83 2.19
CA GLN A 31 8.82 2.69 1.01
C GLN A 31 7.36 2.76 0.56
N LEU A 32 6.68 1.61 0.44
CA LEU A 32 5.24 1.57 0.11
C LEU A 32 4.39 2.30 1.17
N MET A 33 4.66 2.07 2.45
CA MET A 33 3.97 2.76 3.55
C MET A 33 4.19 4.27 3.50
N ALA A 34 5.39 4.74 3.16
CA ALA A 34 5.67 6.17 2.99
C ALA A 34 4.87 6.75 1.81
N ALA A 35 4.79 6.05 0.68
CA ALA A 35 4.00 6.46 -0.48
C ALA A 35 2.50 6.57 -0.14
N LEU A 36 1.93 5.55 0.52
CA LEU A 36 0.54 5.56 0.98
C LEU A 36 0.26 6.66 2.02
N LYS A 37 1.23 6.95 2.90
CA LYS A 37 1.12 8.03 3.89
C LYS A 37 1.12 9.40 3.20
N ASN A 38 2.00 9.61 2.22
CA ASN A 38 2.06 10.86 1.45
C ASN A 38 0.76 11.09 0.66
N ALA A 39 0.12 10.01 0.18
CA ALA A 39 -1.19 10.05 -0.45
C ALA A 39 -2.36 10.16 0.55
N SER A 40 -2.09 10.30 1.85
CA SER A 40 -3.10 10.36 2.90
C SER A 40 -4.04 9.15 2.93
N LEU A 41 -3.58 7.98 2.48
CA LEU A 41 -4.35 6.72 2.54
C LEU A 41 -4.11 5.96 3.85
N ILE A 42 -2.94 6.16 4.46
CA ILE A 42 -2.64 5.64 5.80
C ILE A 42 -2.08 6.75 6.71
N SER A 43 -2.28 6.59 8.01
CA SER A 43 -1.68 7.42 9.05
C SER A 43 -1.05 6.54 10.13
N ASN A 44 -0.12 7.11 10.92
CA ASN A 44 0.40 6.43 12.11
C ASN A 44 -0.24 7.04 13.35
N ILE A 45 -0.63 6.19 14.29
CA ILE A 45 -0.97 6.63 15.64
C ILE A 45 0.33 7.06 16.33
N GLN A 46 0.37 8.30 16.83
CA GLN A 46 1.54 8.85 17.51
C GLN A 46 1.99 7.93 18.66
N GLY A 47 3.27 7.54 18.65
CA GLY A 47 3.86 6.68 19.68
C GLY A 47 3.68 5.17 19.45
N GLN A 48 3.05 4.72 18.35
CA GLN A 48 2.92 3.29 18.03
C GLN A 48 3.26 2.99 16.56
N ALA A 49 3.79 1.79 16.29
CA ALA A 49 4.02 1.28 14.95
C ALA A 49 2.72 0.75 14.30
N ASN A 50 1.62 1.50 14.45
CA ASN A 50 0.29 1.10 13.99
C ASN A 50 -0.15 2.03 12.87
N ALA A 51 0.01 1.55 11.63
CA ALA A 51 -0.60 2.18 10.48
C ALA A 51 -2.12 1.94 10.49
N CYS A 52 -2.90 2.99 10.26
CA CYS A 52 -4.35 2.95 10.17
C CYS A 52 -4.80 3.56 8.83
N LEU A 53 -5.86 3.01 8.24
CA LEU A 53 -6.51 3.65 7.09
C LEU A 53 -7.11 4.99 7.53
N THR A 54 -7.02 5.98 6.66
CA THR A 54 -7.57 7.33 6.91
C THR A 54 -9.05 7.45 6.59
N LYS A 55 -9.59 6.51 5.79
CA LYS A 55 -11.01 6.38 5.42
C LYS A 55 -11.38 4.89 5.35
N PRO A 56 -12.70 4.55 5.33
CA PRO A 56 -13.15 3.18 5.10
C PRO A 56 -12.52 2.52 3.87
N ALA A 57 -12.25 1.22 3.94
CA ALA A 57 -11.52 0.51 2.87
C ALA A 57 -12.30 0.46 1.55
N ASP A 58 -13.62 0.44 1.62
CA ASP A 58 -14.55 0.51 0.49
C ASP A 58 -14.58 1.88 -0.20
N GLU A 59 -14.05 2.92 0.45
CA GLU A 59 -13.84 4.25 -0.14
C GLU A 59 -12.44 4.43 -0.73
N ILE A 60 -11.52 3.48 -0.55
CA ILE A 60 -10.17 3.50 -1.15
C ILE A 60 -10.23 2.72 -2.46
N THR A 61 -10.13 3.43 -3.59
CA THR A 61 -10.17 2.77 -4.89
C THR A 61 -8.82 2.15 -5.25
N MET A 62 -8.82 1.16 -6.14
CA MET A 62 -7.56 0.63 -6.70
C MET A 62 -6.77 1.73 -7.44
N LEU A 63 -7.46 2.72 -8.02
CA LEU A 63 -6.84 3.88 -8.65
C LEU A 63 -6.12 4.78 -7.64
N ASP A 64 -6.70 4.98 -6.43
CA ASP A 64 -6.05 5.73 -5.36
C ASP A 64 -4.73 5.06 -4.96
N ILE A 65 -4.74 3.73 -4.79
CA ILE A 65 -3.55 2.93 -4.44
C ILE A 65 -2.52 2.99 -5.57
N TYR A 66 -2.95 2.80 -6.82
CA TYR A 66 -2.06 2.84 -7.98
C TYR A 66 -1.36 4.20 -8.09
N ARG A 67 -2.11 5.30 -8.02
CA ARG A 67 -1.55 6.65 -8.09
C ARG A 67 -0.62 6.96 -6.92
N ALA A 68 -0.91 6.45 -5.72
CA ALA A 68 -0.06 6.63 -4.56
C ALA A 68 1.33 5.98 -4.75
N VAL A 69 1.38 4.81 -5.40
CA VAL A 69 2.62 4.00 -5.52
C VAL A 69 3.37 4.28 -6.82
N GLU A 70 2.67 4.30 -7.96
CA GLU A 70 3.25 4.43 -9.30
C GLU A 70 3.30 5.88 -9.82
N GLY A 71 2.52 6.78 -9.20
CA GLY A 71 2.35 8.17 -9.64
C GLY A 71 1.41 8.31 -10.83
N GLU A 72 1.68 9.27 -11.71
CA GLU A 72 0.90 9.52 -12.94
C GLU A 72 1.48 8.84 -14.19
N LYS A 73 2.32 7.82 -14.00
CA LYS A 73 2.84 7.07 -15.13
C LYS A 73 1.69 6.40 -15.90
N PRO A 74 1.74 6.39 -17.24
CA PRO A 74 0.76 5.64 -18.02
C PRO A 74 0.86 4.15 -17.63
N LEU A 75 -0.31 3.52 -17.50
CA LEU A 75 -0.41 2.09 -17.14
C LEU A 75 0.39 1.19 -18.09
N LEU A 76 0.38 1.56 -19.38
CA LEU A 76 1.11 0.90 -20.43
C LEU A 76 2.09 1.89 -21.04
N HIS A 77 3.33 1.45 -21.21
CA HIS A 77 4.29 2.18 -22.01
C HIS A 77 3.95 1.94 -23.49
N LEU A 78 3.28 2.90 -24.12
CA LEU A 78 3.06 2.87 -25.55
C LEU A 78 4.36 3.29 -26.23
N ASP A 79 4.93 2.39 -27.03
CA ASP A 79 6.06 2.71 -27.89
C ASP A 79 5.56 3.54 -29.08
N ILE A 80 5.71 4.86 -28.97
CA ILE A 80 5.32 5.82 -30.01
C ILE A 80 6.25 5.78 -31.23
N ASP A 81 7.39 5.09 -31.13
CA ASP A 81 8.36 4.91 -32.22
C ASP A 81 8.16 3.56 -32.95
N THR A 82 7.05 2.86 -32.66
CA THR A 82 6.67 1.65 -33.40
C THR A 82 6.57 1.96 -34.90
N ASN A 83 7.20 1.13 -35.73
CA ASN A 83 7.17 1.27 -37.18
C ASN A 83 5.71 1.35 -37.68
N PRO A 84 5.31 2.44 -38.38
CA PRO A 84 3.94 2.61 -38.91
C PRO A 84 3.50 1.51 -39.88
N GLU A 85 4.45 0.84 -40.54
CA GLU A 85 4.21 -0.29 -41.45
C GLU A 85 3.98 -1.62 -40.70
N CYS A 86 4.20 -1.65 -39.38
CA CYS A 86 3.86 -2.80 -38.56
C CYS A 86 2.34 -2.82 -38.37
N GLY A 87 1.65 -3.74 -39.03
CA GLY A 87 0.18 -3.86 -39.03
C GLY A 87 -0.46 -4.32 -37.71
N VAL A 88 0.10 -3.90 -36.57
CA VAL A 88 -0.48 -4.08 -35.24
C VAL A 88 -1.54 -3.00 -35.02
N TYR A 89 -2.72 -3.23 -35.60
CA TYR A 89 -3.95 -2.52 -35.28
C TYR A 89 -4.93 -3.46 -34.60
#